data_AF-B0ENH7-F1
#
_entry.id   AF-B0ENH7-F1
#
_cell.length_a   1.000
_cell.length_b   1.000
_cell.length_c   1.000
_cell.angle_alpha   90.00
_cell.angle_beta   90.00
_cell.angle_gamma   90.00
#
_symmetry.space_group_name_H-M   'P 1'
#
loop_
_entity.id
_entity.type
_entity.pdbx_description
1 polymer ?
#
loop_
_entity_poly.entity_id
_entity_poly.type
_entity_poly.pdbx_seq_one_letter_code
_entity_poly.pdbx_strand_id
1 'polypeptide(L)'
;MGKLIEIHDDNLEKVEISSRQEVKWYHNGTLLKENEIYVDTIKITSLIINHCDNFINVENNNNLQTIIFKYNDKETILNNIHFFTFRNNNINLCDYKGHEIDFSEYPFNYINLQNCQFNFLKLKCNSINLTCVECNNLIVDGTCHSMNFYGCKIETVTCDVIRYLTYKNSQITEVNANEIILSFGPKTKVKKWNIKNMKSSEEPTKC
;
A
#
# COMPACT_ATOMS: atom_id res chain seq x y z
N MET A 1 -13.11 -1.18 -30.97
CA MET A 1 -12.61 0.03 -30.28
C MET A 1 -13.61 0.40 -29.21
N GLY A 2 -13.18 0.43 -27.94
CA GLY A 2 -14.04 0.80 -26.82
C GLY A 2 -14.39 2.29 -26.85
N LYS A 3 -15.44 2.69 -26.11
CA LYS A 3 -15.83 4.09 -25.96
C LYS A 3 -14.80 4.83 -25.09
N LEU A 4 -14.32 5.98 -25.54
CA LEU A 4 -13.50 6.93 -24.76
C LEU A 4 -14.24 7.34 -23.49
N ILE A 5 -13.53 7.31 -22.36
CA ILE A 5 -13.98 7.83 -21.06
C ILE A 5 -13.16 9.07 -20.74
N GLU A 6 -13.84 10.16 -20.40
CA GLU A 6 -13.22 11.36 -19.85
C GLU A 6 -13.58 11.49 -18.37
N ILE A 7 -12.57 11.71 -17.55
CA ILE A 7 -12.69 11.74 -16.09
C ILE A 7 -12.24 13.11 -15.60
N HIS A 8 -13.16 13.86 -14.99
CA HIS A 8 -12.90 15.20 -14.43
C HIS A 8 -13.05 15.16 -12.91
N ASP A 9 -12.03 15.56 -12.18
CA ASP A 9 -11.95 15.46 -10.71
C ASP A 9 -12.86 16.43 -9.94
N ASP A 10 -13.59 17.30 -10.63
CA ASP A 10 -14.44 18.33 -10.02
C ASP A 10 -15.64 17.76 -9.23
N ASN A 11 -16.13 16.55 -9.53
CA ASN A 11 -17.33 15.97 -8.91
C ASN A 11 -17.33 14.42 -8.77
N LEU A 12 -16.16 13.78 -8.70
CA LEU A 12 -16.08 12.31 -8.70
C LEU A 12 -16.07 11.71 -7.30
N GLU A 13 -17.11 10.94 -6.97
CA GLU A 13 -17.13 10.11 -5.76
C GLU A 13 -16.57 8.70 -6.01
N LYS A 14 -16.88 8.10 -7.17
CA LYS A 14 -16.51 6.71 -7.51
C LYS A 14 -16.14 6.58 -8.99
N VAL A 15 -15.05 5.88 -9.25
CA VAL A 15 -14.55 5.54 -10.59
C VAL A 15 -14.29 4.05 -10.66
N GLU A 16 -14.91 3.38 -11.63
CA GLU A 16 -14.68 1.96 -11.92
C GLU A 16 -14.48 1.76 -13.41
N ILE A 17 -13.32 1.17 -13.77
CA ILE A 17 -12.93 0.92 -15.15
C ILE A 17 -12.65 -0.57 -15.30
N SER A 18 -13.57 -1.27 -15.97
CA SER A 18 -13.65 -2.74 -16.01
C SER A 18 -13.41 -3.35 -17.39
N SER A 19 -13.05 -2.56 -18.40
CA SER A 19 -12.79 -3.05 -19.76
C SER A 19 -11.70 -2.22 -20.46
N ARG A 20 -11.20 -2.71 -21.61
CA ARG A 20 -10.20 -2.04 -22.47
C ARG A 20 -10.76 -0.76 -23.09
N GLN A 21 -10.72 0.33 -22.34
CA GLN A 21 -11.21 1.65 -22.74
C GLN A 21 -10.08 2.68 -22.70
N GLU A 22 -10.14 3.66 -23.60
CA GLU A 22 -9.29 4.86 -23.52
C GLU A 22 -9.80 5.75 -22.40
N VAL A 23 -8.90 6.20 -21.52
CA VAL A 23 -9.24 7.05 -20.38
C VAL A 23 -8.40 8.32 -20.45
N LYS A 24 -9.06 9.48 -20.50
CA LYS A 24 -8.42 10.79 -20.33
C LYS A 24 -8.75 11.33 -18.96
N TRP A 25 -7.73 11.67 -18.19
CA TRP A 25 -7.89 12.24 -16.86
C TRP A 25 -7.65 13.75 -16.89
N TYR A 26 -8.54 14.50 -16.28
CA TYR A 26 -8.44 15.95 -16.12
C TYR A 26 -8.36 16.29 -14.63
N HIS A 27 -7.49 17.25 -14.32
CA HIS A 27 -7.38 17.85 -13.00
C HIS A 27 -7.56 19.36 -13.11
N ASN A 28 -8.56 19.93 -12.44
CA ASN A 28 -8.90 21.36 -12.51
C ASN A 28 -9.02 21.87 -13.97
N GLY A 29 -9.71 21.10 -14.82
CA GLY A 29 -9.89 21.40 -16.24
C GLY A 29 -8.66 21.21 -17.13
N THR A 30 -7.50 20.83 -16.57
CA THR A 30 -6.27 20.56 -17.33
C THR A 30 -6.15 19.06 -17.62
N LEU A 31 -5.92 18.71 -18.89
CA LEU A 31 -5.66 17.33 -19.30
C LEU A 31 -4.31 16.86 -18.74
N LEU A 32 -4.31 15.74 -18.01
CA LEU A 32 -3.09 15.09 -17.51
C LEU A 32 -2.38 14.31 -18.63
N LYS A 33 -1.14 13.86 -18.37
CA LYS A 33 -0.44 12.99 -19.32
C LYS A 33 -1.17 11.65 -19.46
N GLU A 34 -0.96 10.98 -20.59
CA GLU A 34 -1.73 9.79 -21.01
C GLU A 34 -1.73 8.61 -20.02
N ASN A 35 -0.85 8.58 -19.02
CA ASN A 35 -0.80 7.54 -17.98
C ASN A 35 -0.91 8.07 -16.55
N GLU A 36 -1.23 9.35 -16.38
CA GLU A 36 -1.40 9.99 -15.07
C GLU A 36 -2.85 9.89 -14.61
N ILE A 37 -3.03 9.43 -13.37
CA ILE A 37 -4.32 9.36 -12.68
C ILE A 37 -4.20 10.18 -11.41
N TYR A 38 -5.13 11.11 -11.21
CA TYR A 38 -5.17 11.94 -10.02
C TYR A 38 -6.24 11.47 -9.03
N VAL A 39 -5.82 11.11 -7.83
CA VAL A 39 -6.70 10.58 -6.78
C VAL A 39 -6.73 11.56 -5.61
N ASP A 40 -7.71 12.45 -5.59
CA ASP A 40 -8.01 13.27 -4.42
C ASP A 40 -8.94 12.51 -3.48
N THR A 41 -8.40 12.03 -2.37
CA THR A 41 -9.16 11.23 -1.40
C THR A 41 -10.20 12.00 -0.59
N ILE A 42 -10.21 13.33 -0.67
CA ILE A 42 -11.31 14.14 -0.12
C ILE A 42 -12.55 14.06 -1.02
N LYS A 43 -12.35 13.86 -2.34
CA LYS A 43 -13.41 13.81 -3.35
C LYS A 43 -13.78 12.38 -3.72
N ILE A 44 -12.77 11.55 -4.01
CA ILE A 44 -12.91 10.18 -4.51
C ILE A 44 -12.86 9.20 -3.34
N THR A 45 -13.90 8.37 -3.21
CA THR A 45 -14.02 7.31 -2.19
C THR A 45 -13.68 5.91 -2.75
N SER A 46 -13.70 5.76 -4.07
CA SER A 46 -13.41 4.51 -4.76
C SER A 46 -12.80 4.75 -6.14
N LEU A 47 -11.62 4.18 -6.39
CA LEU A 47 -10.99 4.02 -7.69
C LEU A 47 -10.64 2.54 -7.89
N ILE A 48 -11.31 1.91 -8.85
CA ILE A 48 -11.07 0.52 -9.23
C ILE A 48 -10.69 0.49 -10.71
N ILE A 49 -9.45 0.10 -10.99
CA ILE A 49 -8.95 -0.11 -12.35
C ILE A 49 -8.58 -1.59 -12.47
N ASN A 50 -9.48 -2.38 -13.06
CA ASN A 50 -9.37 -3.84 -13.08
C ASN A 50 -8.45 -4.39 -14.19
N HIS A 51 -8.03 -3.53 -15.12
CA HIS A 51 -7.15 -3.90 -16.23
C HIS A 51 -6.08 -2.83 -16.44
N CYS A 52 -4.83 -3.26 -16.53
CA CYS A 52 -3.69 -2.39 -16.80
C CYS A 52 -3.66 -1.96 -18.28
N ASP A 53 -4.28 -2.74 -19.18
CA ASP A 53 -4.45 -2.50 -20.63
C ASP A 53 -5.24 -1.23 -21.03
N ASN A 54 -5.43 -0.27 -20.11
CA ASN A 54 -6.44 0.81 -20.21
C ASN A 54 -5.88 2.21 -20.51
N PHE A 55 -4.64 2.33 -21.00
CA PHE A 55 -4.11 3.61 -21.47
C PHE A 55 -3.52 3.45 -22.89
N ILE A 56 -3.99 4.29 -23.82
CA ILE A 56 -3.58 4.24 -25.23
C ILE A 56 -2.17 4.84 -25.40
N ASN A 57 -1.42 4.32 -26.38
CA ASN A 57 -0.05 4.69 -26.82
C ASN A 57 1.16 4.10 -26.06
N VAL A 58 1.05 2.88 -25.54
CA VAL A 58 2.26 2.07 -25.33
C VAL A 58 2.48 1.17 -26.53
N GLU A 59 3.26 1.62 -27.51
CA GLU A 59 3.74 0.78 -28.64
C GLU A 59 4.59 -0.43 -28.17
N ASN A 60 4.91 -0.49 -26.87
CA ASN A 60 5.73 -1.51 -26.23
C ASN A 60 5.12 -2.00 -24.91
N ASN A 61 4.15 -2.93 -24.89
CA ASN A 61 3.82 -3.92 -23.82
C ASN A 61 3.96 -3.58 -22.30
N ASN A 62 4.17 -2.33 -21.89
CA ASN A 62 4.46 -1.89 -20.52
C ASN A 62 3.39 -0.87 -20.13
N ASN A 63 2.23 -1.40 -19.79
CA ASN A 63 1.06 -0.66 -19.35
C ASN A 63 1.23 -0.11 -17.93
N LEU A 64 2.10 0.88 -17.78
CA LEU A 64 2.54 1.43 -16.51
C LEU A 64 1.91 2.80 -16.24
N GLN A 65 1.31 2.94 -15.07
CA GLN A 65 0.57 4.14 -14.66
C GLN A 65 1.36 4.97 -13.65
N THR A 66 1.04 6.26 -13.62
CA THR A 66 1.46 7.18 -12.57
C THR A 66 0.24 7.58 -11.76
N ILE A 67 0.20 7.21 -10.48
CA ILE A 67 -0.87 7.62 -9.56
C ILE A 67 -0.38 8.81 -8.75
N ILE A 68 -1.07 9.94 -8.85
CA ILE A 68 -0.88 11.10 -7.98
C ILE A 68 -1.93 10.98 -6.88
N PHE A 69 -1.51 10.48 -5.72
CA PHE A 69 -2.40 10.28 -4.58
C PHE A 69 -2.37 11.49 -3.65
N LYS A 70 -3.47 12.23 -3.58
CA LYS A 70 -3.62 13.42 -2.73
C LYS A 70 -4.47 13.13 -1.50
N TYR A 71 -3.99 13.63 -0.37
CA TYR A 71 -4.76 13.78 0.85
C TYR A 71 -4.40 15.10 1.53
N ASN A 72 -5.41 15.92 1.82
CA ASN A 72 -5.21 17.31 2.26
C ASN A 72 -4.22 18.02 1.33
N ASP A 73 -3.16 18.63 1.85
CA ASP A 73 -2.17 19.38 1.08
C ASP A 73 -1.00 18.52 0.58
N LYS A 74 -0.98 17.21 0.89
CA LYS A 74 0.10 16.30 0.51
C LYS A 74 -0.24 15.48 -0.72
N GLU A 75 0.74 15.34 -1.60
CA GLU A 75 0.69 14.47 -2.76
C GLU A 75 1.81 13.41 -2.69
N THR A 76 1.43 12.15 -2.93
CA THR A 76 2.34 11.01 -3.03
C THR A 76 2.24 10.43 -4.42
N ILE A 77 3.36 10.45 -5.15
CA ILE A 77 3.42 10.03 -6.56
C ILE A 77 3.93 8.59 -6.63
N LEU A 78 3.12 7.71 -7.21
CA LEU A 78 3.46 6.32 -7.49
C LEU A 78 3.66 6.14 -9.00
N ASN A 79 4.91 6.00 -9.46
CA ASN A 79 5.22 5.76 -10.87
C ASN A 79 5.23 4.26 -11.19
N ASN A 80 5.16 3.88 -12.47
CA ASN A 80 5.38 2.50 -12.91
C ASN A 80 4.46 1.48 -12.23
N ILE A 81 3.19 1.85 -12.06
CA ILE A 81 2.21 1.04 -11.37
C ILE A 81 1.51 0.12 -12.38
N HIS A 82 1.57 -1.17 -12.11
CA HIS A 82 0.79 -2.16 -12.85
C HIS A 82 -0.62 -2.24 -12.26
N PHE A 83 -0.76 -2.60 -10.99
CA PHE A 83 -2.07 -2.76 -10.35
C PHE A 83 -2.21 -1.87 -9.12
N PHE A 84 -3.27 -1.06 -9.11
CA PHE A 84 -3.66 -0.21 -7.99
C PHE A 84 -5.17 -0.17 -7.83
N THR A 85 -5.63 -0.33 -6.59
CA THR A 85 -7.03 -0.08 -6.23
C THR A 85 -7.09 0.71 -4.95
N PHE A 86 -8.05 1.62 -4.87
CA PHE A 86 -8.39 2.36 -3.68
C PHE A 86 -9.89 2.28 -3.44
N ARG A 87 -10.34 1.73 -2.33
CA ARG A 87 -11.78 1.57 -2.04
C ARG A 87 -12.04 1.52 -0.55
N ASN A 88 -12.98 2.34 -0.06
CA ASN A 88 -13.42 2.34 1.34
C ASN A 88 -12.23 2.47 2.32
N ASN A 89 -11.31 3.38 2.02
CA ASN A 89 -10.06 3.61 2.76
C ASN A 89 -9.12 2.40 2.78
N ASN A 90 -9.22 1.51 1.79
CA ASN A 90 -8.30 0.40 1.60
C ASN A 90 -7.51 0.58 0.31
N ILE A 91 -6.25 0.17 0.32
CA ILE A 91 -5.37 0.18 -0.86
C ILE A 91 -4.88 -1.24 -1.14
N ASN A 92 -4.91 -1.64 -2.41
CA ASN A 92 -4.12 -2.76 -2.90
C ASN A 92 -3.14 -2.28 -3.96
N LEU A 93 -1.88 -2.70 -3.84
CA LEU A 93 -0.81 -2.38 -4.77
C LEU A 93 0.03 -3.63 -5.06
N CYS A 94 0.30 -3.91 -6.33
CA CYS A 94 1.05 -5.09 -6.75
C CYS A 94 2.17 -4.72 -7.73
N ASP A 95 3.28 -5.46 -7.66
CA ASP A 95 4.42 -5.41 -8.58
C ASP A 95 5.07 -4.02 -8.69
N TYR A 96 5.17 -3.31 -7.56
CA TYR A 96 5.72 -1.94 -7.51
C TYR A 96 7.11 -1.89 -6.90
N LYS A 97 8.02 -1.17 -7.56
CA LYS A 97 9.36 -0.86 -7.04
C LYS A 97 9.49 0.64 -6.82
N GLY A 98 9.27 1.06 -5.58
CA GLY A 98 9.42 2.45 -5.14
C GLY A 98 10.69 2.66 -4.34
N HIS A 99 11.20 3.89 -4.29
CA HIS A 99 12.28 4.23 -3.36
C HIS A 99 11.72 4.67 -2.01
N GLU A 100 10.94 5.76 -1.98
CA GLU A 100 10.42 6.34 -0.75
C GLU A 100 8.93 6.66 -0.91
N ILE A 101 8.09 6.03 -0.09
CA ILE A 101 6.64 6.26 -0.07
C ILE A 101 6.22 6.71 1.32
N ASP A 102 5.48 7.81 1.38
CA ASP A 102 4.90 8.32 2.61
C ASP A 102 3.38 8.52 2.45
N PHE A 103 2.66 7.64 3.13
CA PHE A 103 1.21 7.61 3.29
C PHE A 103 0.80 7.83 4.75
N SER A 104 1.65 8.46 5.56
CA SER A 104 1.37 8.64 7.00
C SER A 104 0.26 9.64 7.33
N GLU A 105 -0.13 10.51 6.39
CA GLU A 105 -1.23 11.44 6.63
C GLU A 105 -2.59 10.76 6.47
N TYR A 106 -2.73 9.84 5.51
CA TYR A 106 -4.01 9.19 5.23
C TYR A 106 -4.24 8.00 6.17
N PRO A 107 -5.34 7.98 6.97
CA PRO A 107 -5.62 6.90 7.91
C PRO A 107 -6.32 5.72 7.21
N PHE A 108 -5.53 4.84 6.58
CA PHE A 108 -6.09 3.67 5.90
C PHE A 108 -6.74 2.68 6.88
N ASN A 109 -7.84 2.07 6.47
CA ASN A 109 -8.39 0.92 7.17
C ASN A 109 -7.51 -0.30 6.95
N TYR A 110 -7.10 -0.54 5.70
CA TYR A 110 -6.31 -1.70 5.35
C TYR A 110 -5.37 -1.41 4.16
N ILE A 111 -4.15 -1.93 4.24
CA ILE A 111 -3.15 -1.85 3.19
C ILE A 111 -2.73 -3.28 2.81
N ASN A 112 -2.79 -3.61 1.52
CA ASN A 112 -2.33 -4.89 1.00
C ASN A 112 -1.32 -4.67 -0.12
N LEU A 113 -0.07 -5.11 0.09
CA LEU A 113 1.02 -4.96 -0.86
C LEU A 113 1.55 -6.33 -1.26
N GLN A 114 1.75 -6.54 -2.57
CA GLN A 114 2.21 -7.81 -3.12
C GLN A 114 3.37 -7.60 -4.10
N ASN A 115 4.43 -8.40 -3.98
CA ASN A 115 5.60 -8.33 -4.87
C ASN A 115 6.22 -6.92 -4.99
N CYS A 116 6.24 -6.17 -3.89
CA CYS A 116 6.70 -4.79 -3.88
C CYS A 116 8.11 -4.65 -3.27
N GLN A 117 8.82 -3.59 -3.66
CA GLN A 117 10.12 -3.23 -3.09
C GLN A 117 10.16 -1.76 -2.68
N PHE A 118 10.70 -1.46 -1.50
CA PHE A 118 10.83 -0.11 -0.95
C PHE A 118 12.15 0.08 -0.18
N ASN A 119 12.78 1.26 -0.28
CA ASN A 119 13.81 1.65 0.68
C ASN A 119 13.15 2.21 1.96
N PHE A 120 12.11 3.02 1.79
CA PHE A 120 11.37 3.61 2.89
C PHE A 120 9.87 3.59 2.60
N LEU A 121 9.10 3.03 3.53
CA LEU A 121 7.66 2.94 3.45
C LEU A 121 7.05 3.38 4.79
N LYS A 122 6.47 4.58 4.81
CA LYS A 122 5.79 5.14 5.98
C LYS A 122 4.29 5.18 5.74
N LEU A 123 3.52 4.62 6.66
CA LEU A 123 2.09 4.38 6.51
C LEU A 123 1.35 4.75 7.79
N LYS A 124 0.05 5.05 7.67
CA LYS A 124 -0.88 5.08 8.80
C LYS A 124 -2.06 4.17 8.48
N CYS A 125 -2.20 3.06 9.21
CA CYS A 125 -3.27 2.10 8.92
C CYS A 125 -3.70 1.24 10.12
N ASN A 126 -4.96 0.80 10.12
CA ASN A 126 -5.45 -0.14 11.13
C ASN A 126 -4.89 -1.55 10.91
N SER A 127 -4.65 -1.96 9.67
CA SER A 127 -4.10 -3.28 9.35
C SER A 127 -3.29 -3.27 8.06
N ILE A 128 -2.25 -4.09 8.01
CA ILE A 128 -1.39 -4.24 6.84
C ILE A 128 -1.11 -5.73 6.54
N ASN A 129 -1.16 -6.06 5.26
CA ASN A 129 -0.78 -7.37 4.73
C ASN A 129 0.28 -7.20 3.65
N LEU A 130 1.42 -7.85 3.84
CA LEU A 130 2.55 -7.83 2.92
C LEU A 130 2.84 -9.26 2.45
N THR A 131 2.88 -9.47 1.13
CA THR A 131 3.25 -10.74 0.52
C THR A 131 4.41 -10.52 -0.45
N CYS A 132 5.53 -11.22 -0.25
CA CYS A 132 6.73 -11.09 -1.09
C CYS A 132 7.22 -9.64 -1.20
N VAL A 133 7.23 -8.91 -0.07
CA VAL A 133 7.69 -7.51 -0.03
C VAL A 133 9.10 -7.43 0.53
N GLU A 134 9.94 -6.65 -0.15
CA GLU A 134 11.24 -6.23 0.34
C GLU A 134 11.19 -4.77 0.81
N CYS A 135 11.60 -4.49 2.05
CA CYS A 135 11.56 -3.14 2.60
C CYS A 135 12.71 -2.89 3.57
N ASN A 136 13.50 -1.82 3.38
CA ASN A 136 14.53 -1.49 4.37
C ASN A 136 13.88 -0.89 5.62
N ASN A 137 13.05 0.15 5.47
CA ASN A 137 12.40 0.80 6.61
C ASN A 137 10.88 0.84 6.43
N LEU A 138 10.17 0.00 7.19
CA LEU A 138 8.72 0.04 7.32
C LEU A 138 8.35 0.77 8.61
N ILE A 139 7.64 1.88 8.48
CA ILE A 139 7.10 2.64 9.61
C ILE A 139 5.57 2.64 9.52
N VAL A 140 4.90 2.19 10.58
CA VAL A 140 3.45 2.30 10.71
C VAL A 140 3.14 3.20 11.90
N ASP A 141 2.62 4.39 11.61
CA ASP A 141 2.34 5.44 12.60
C ASP A 141 1.20 5.03 13.54
N GLY A 142 1.42 5.20 14.84
CA GLY A 142 0.44 4.90 15.88
C GLY A 142 0.20 3.41 16.13
N THR A 143 -1.07 3.07 16.37
CA THR A 143 -1.50 1.70 16.70
C THR A 143 -1.93 0.95 15.45
N CYS A 144 -1.31 -0.20 15.20
CA CYS A 144 -1.73 -1.14 14.17
C CYS A 144 -2.38 -2.36 14.82
N HIS A 145 -3.60 -2.70 14.38
CA HIS A 145 -4.29 -3.89 14.86
C HIS A 145 -3.60 -5.15 14.35
N SER A 146 -3.34 -5.25 13.05
CA SER A 146 -2.74 -6.45 12.47
C SER A 146 -1.65 -6.11 11.46
N MET A 147 -0.49 -6.75 11.64
CA MET A 147 0.60 -6.76 10.68
C MET A 147 0.87 -8.19 10.25
N ASN A 148 0.64 -8.50 8.97
CA ASN A 148 0.84 -9.84 8.43
C ASN A 148 1.90 -9.82 7.33
N PHE A 149 2.99 -10.57 7.51
CA PHE A 149 4.12 -10.63 6.60
C PHE A 149 4.34 -12.05 6.08
N TYR A 150 4.16 -12.27 4.79
CA TYR A 150 4.32 -13.56 4.14
C TYR A 150 5.44 -13.52 3.10
N GLY A 151 6.50 -14.29 3.31
CA GLY A 151 7.64 -14.33 2.38
C GLY A 151 8.36 -12.99 2.22
N CYS A 152 8.32 -12.12 3.24
CA CYS A 152 8.89 -10.77 3.18
C CYS A 152 10.34 -10.73 3.65
N LYS A 153 11.10 -9.73 3.20
CA LYS A 153 12.41 -9.37 3.74
C LYS A 153 12.37 -7.92 4.20
N ILE A 154 12.35 -7.71 5.52
CA ILE A 154 12.23 -6.37 6.10
C ILE A 154 13.45 -6.08 6.97
N GLU A 155 14.16 -4.97 6.78
CA GLU A 155 15.26 -4.65 7.68
C GLU A 155 14.71 -4.13 9.01
N THR A 156 13.93 -3.07 9.00
CA THR A 156 13.37 -2.47 10.22
C THR A 156 11.85 -2.31 10.12
N VAL A 157 11.13 -2.78 11.14
CA VAL A 157 9.72 -2.47 11.38
C VAL A 157 9.63 -1.54 12.59
N THR A 158 9.00 -0.38 12.43
CA THR A 158 8.73 0.56 13.53
C THR A 158 7.24 0.82 13.65
N CYS A 159 6.68 0.69 14.86
CA CYS A 159 5.28 0.99 15.16
C CYS A 159 5.10 1.23 16.65
N ASP A 160 4.18 2.11 17.09
CA ASP A 160 3.99 2.33 18.52
C ASP A 160 3.41 1.08 19.20
N VAL A 161 2.30 0.58 18.68
CA VAL A 161 1.60 -0.59 19.25
C VAL A 161 1.20 -1.53 18.14
N ILE A 162 1.61 -2.79 18.24
CA ILE A 162 1.20 -3.87 17.34
C ILE A 162 0.34 -4.86 18.13
N ARG A 163 -0.96 -4.96 17.82
CA ARG A 163 -1.80 -5.94 18.53
C ARG A 163 -1.49 -7.36 18.09
N TYR A 164 -1.40 -7.59 16.78
CA TYR A 164 -1.12 -8.90 16.21
C TYR A 164 -0.05 -8.80 15.12
N LEU A 165 1.11 -9.41 15.37
CA LEU A 165 2.19 -9.51 14.40
C LEU A 165 2.32 -10.96 13.91
N THR A 166 1.94 -11.23 12.66
CA THR A 166 2.11 -12.53 12.02
C THR A 166 3.24 -12.46 11.01
N TYR A 167 4.18 -13.39 11.05
CA TYR A 167 5.26 -13.48 10.07
C TYR A 167 5.58 -14.93 9.71
N LYS A 168 5.36 -15.30 8.46
CA LYS A 168 5.56 -16.66 7.95
C LYS A 168 6.46 -16.63 6.73
N ASN A 169 7.51 -17.44 6.74
CA ASN A 169 8.55 -17.47 5.71
C ASN A 169 9.22 -16.11 5.46
N SER A 170 9.07 -15.17 6.39
CA SER A 170 9.65 -13.83 6.31
C SER A 170 10.95 -13.74 7.09
N GLN A 171 11.79 -12.78 6.76
CA GLN A 171 13.01 -12.42 7.49
C GLN A 171 12.91 -10.96 7.92
N ILE A 172 13.10 -10.69 9.21
CA ILE A 172 13.07 -9.34 9.78
C ILE A 172 14.38 -9.12 10.53
N THR A 173 15.09 -8.02 10.26
CA THR A 173 16.31 -7.73 11.03
C THR A 173 15.96 -7.16 12.40
N GLU A 174 15.12 -6.14 12.46
CA GLU A 174 14.78 -5.44 13.70
C GLU A 174 13.29 -5.07 13.77
N VAL A 175 12.69 -5.28 14.93
CA VAL A 175 11.36 -4.76 15.25
C VAL A 175 11.49 -3.77 16.42
N ASN A 176 11.08 -2.54 16.19
CA ASN A 176 11.05 -1.45 17.16
C ASN A 176 9.58 -1.12 17.48
N ALA A 177 9.16 -1.38 18.72
CA ALA A 177 7.81 -1.05 19.16
C ALA A 177 7.74 -0.65 20.63
N ASN A 178 6.73 0.15 21.00
CA ASN A 178 6.45 0.39 22.42
C ASN A 178 5.75 -0.83 23.03
N GLU A 179 4.78 -1.44 22.34
CA GLU A 179 4.09 -2.65 22.79
C GLU A 179 3.80 -3.61 21.63
N ILE A 180 3.96 -4.91 21.87
CA ILE A 180 3.41 -5.97 21.03
C ILE A 180 2.57 -6.87 21.91
N ILE A 181 1.28 -7.02 21.57
CA ILE A 181 0.35 -7.82 22.39
C ILE A 181 0.53 -9.31 22.07
N LEU A 182 0.50 -9.70 20.79
CA LEU A 182 0.63 -11.07 20.33
C LEU A 182 1.48 -11.16 19.06
N SER A 183 2.34 -12.18 18.98
CA SER A 183 3.19 -12.44 17.81
C SER A 183 3.15 -13.91 17.40
N PHE A 184 2.95 -14.18 16.11
CA PHE A 184 2.89 -15.52 15.53
C PHE A 184 3.92 -15.69 14.41
N GLY A 185 4.96 -16.48 14.70
CA GLY A 185 5.99 -16.81 13.73
C GLY A 185 7.23 -17.40 14.42
N PRO A 186 8.14 -18.05 13.69
CA PRO A 186 9.34 -18.62 14.30
C PRO A 186 10.25 -17.50 14.80
N LYS A 187 10.47 -17.39 16.13
CA LYS A 187 11.27 -16.30 16.73
C LYS A 187 12.64 -16.10 16.08
N THR A 188 13.26 -17.16 15.54
CA THR A 188 14.55 -17.13 14.81
C THR A 188 14.55 -16.30 13.53
N LYS A 189 13.38 -15.91 13.02
CA LYS A 189 13.22 -15.10 11.81
C LYS A 189 13.31 -13.60 12.06
N VAL A 190 13.29 -13.18 13.32
CA VAL A 190 13.53 -11.79 13.73
C VAL A 190 14.85 -11.75 14.50
N LYS A 191 15.82 -10.97 14.02
CA LYS A 191 17.16 -10.96 14.67
C LYS A 191 17.17 -10.15 15.97
N LYS A 192 16.46 -9.02 16.00
CA LYS A 192 16.43 -8.11 17.15
C LYS A 192 15.02 -7.61 17.45
N TRP A 193 14.64 -7.70 18.72
CA TRP A 193 13.37 -7.19 19.23
C TRP A 193 13.65 -6.07 20.23
N ASN A 194 13.30 -4.84 19.89
CA ASN A 194 13.33 -3.70 20.79
C ASN A 194 11.90 -3.33 21.16
N ILE A 195 11.35 -4.06 22.11
CA ILE A 195 9.98 -3.85 22.59
C ILE A 195 10.07 -3.30 24.02
N LYS A 196 9.49 -2.12 24.27
CA LYS A 196 9.49 -1.55 25.63
C LYS A 196 8.60 -2.36 26.58
N ASN A 197 7.40 -2.75 26.13
CA ASN A 197 6.40 -3.49 26.90
C ASN A 197 5.96 -4.75 26.12
N MET A 198 6.69 -5.86 26.23
CA MET A 198 6.26 -7.13 25.60
C MET A 198 5.41 -7.93 26.58
N LYS A 199 4.14 -8.22 26.23
CA LYS A 199 3.36 -9.25 26.94
C LYS A 199 3.64 -10.57 26.24
N SER A 200 4.30 -11.51 26.92
CA SER A 200 4.60 -12.81 26.34
C SER A 200 3.32 -13.59 26.10
N SER A 201 3.04 -13.98 24.86
CA SER A 201 2.11 -15.06 24.58
C SER A 201 2.86 -16.39 24.60
N GLU A 202 2.62 -17.16 25.65
CA GLU A 202 2.87 -18.60 25.67
C GLU A 202 2.05 -19.24 24.54
N GLU A 203 2.68 -20.07 23.70
CA GLU A 203 1.93 -20.97 22.84
C GLU A 203 1.09 -21.90 23.73
N PRO A 204 -0.17 -22.23 23.37
CA PRO A 204 -0.85 -23.33 24.04
C PRO A 204 -0.03 -24.60 23.79
N THR A 205 0.50 -25.16 24.86
CA THR A 205 1.12 -26.48 24.89
C THR A 205 0.13 -27.45 24.25
N LYS A 206 0.51 -28.04 23.12
CA LYS A 206 -0.25 -29.13 22.51
C LYS A 206 -0.39 -30.24 23.56
N CYS A 207 -1.61 -30.54 23.98
CA CYS A 207 -1.96 -31.80 24.66
C CYS A 207 -1.83 -32.96 23.67
#